data_AF-A0A965QTT1-F1
#
_entry.id   AF-A0A965QTT1-F1
#
_cell.length_a   1.000
_cell.length_b   1.000
_cell.length_c   1.000
_cell.angle_alpha   90.00
_cell.angle_beta   90.00
_cell.angle_gamma   90.00
#
_symmetry.space_group_name_H-M   'P 1'
#
loop_
_entity.id
_entity.type
_entity.pdbx_description
1 polymer ?
#
loop_
_entity_poly.entity_id
_entity_poly.type
_entity_poly.pdbx_seq_one_letter_code
_entity_poly.pdbx_strand_id
1 'polypeptide(L)'
;MTSRSLNWTHLVACLLVGVTAVLLSFGALVTTYEAAMAVPDWPATYGHNMFLFPWAEWLYGPWDLFLEHGHRLLGAATGMVTLVLAALAWRSGTRPAVRWLADAVVADADGDLAVRMAMHPQ
;
A
#
# COMPACT_ATOMS: atom_id res chain seq x y z
N MET A 1 -14.24 -17.17 31.09
CA MET A 1 -13.58 -17.39 29.79
C MET A 1 -14.00 -16.26 28.86
N THR A 2 -13.23 -15.18 28.81
CA THR A 2 -13.50 -14.04 27.92
C THR A 2 -13.19 -14.48 26.49
N SER A 3 -14.20 -14.82 25.70
CA SER A 3 -14.03 -14.99 24.26
C SER A 3 -13.62 -13.64 23.69
N ARG A 4 -12.33 -13.46 23.44
CA ARG A 4 -11.77 -12.29 22.76
C ARG A 4 -12.37 -12.31 21.36
N SER A 5 -13.42 -11.54 21.11
CA SER A 5 -13.95 -11.40 19.76
C SER A 5 -12.83 -10.88 18.88
N LEU A 6 -12.57 -11.56 17.77
CA LEU A 6 -11.51 -11.21 16.84
C LEU A 6 -11.86 -9.84 16.23
N ASN A 7 -11.17 -8.78 16.67
CA ASN A 7 -11.38 -7.45 16.12
C ASN A 7 -10.68 -7.39 14.76
N TRP A 8 -11.43 -7.72 13.71
CA TRP A 8 -10.94 -7.72 12.33
C TRP A 8 -10.26 -6.41 11.93
N THR A 9 -10.77 -5.27 12.39
CA THR A 9 -10.16 -3.95 12.14
C THR A 9 -8.78 -3.85 12.76
N HIS A 10 -8.59 -4.37 13.98
CA HIS A 10 -7.28 -4.40 14.64
C HIS A 10 -6.30 -5.31 13.90
N LEU A 11 -6.75 -6.48 13.42
CA LEU A 11 -5.89 -7.39 12.66
C LEU A 11 -5.43 -6.78 11.34
N VAL A 12 -6.36 -6.16 10.60
CA VAL A 12 -6.04 -5.50 9.34
C VAL A 12 -5.13 -4.29 9.57
N ALA A 13 -5.30 -3.55 10.67
CA ALA A 13 -4.38 -2.47 11.04
C ALA A 13 -2.97 -3.00 11.36
N CYS A 14 -2.84 -4.08 12.12
CA CYS A 14 -1.54 -4.73 12.36
C CYS A 14 -0.90 -5.24 11.07
N LEU A 15 -1.69 -5.83 10.18
CA LEU A 15 -1.24 -6.28 8.86
C LEU A 15 -0.72 -5.09 8.04
N LEU A 16 -1.45 -3.97 8.01
CA LEU A 16 -1.04 -2.76 7.29
C LEU A 16 0.30 -2.25 7.80
N VAL A 17 0.49 -2.18 9.13
CA VAL A 17 1.77 -1.78 9.73
C VAL A 17 2.90 -2.73 9.30
N GLY A 18 2.66 -4.05 9.35
CA GLY A 18 3.65 -5.04 8.94
C GLY A 18 4.05 -4.93 7.47
N VAL A 19 3.07 -4.85 6.56
CA VAL A 19 3.32 -4.71 5.12
C VAL A 19 4.04 -3.39 4.82
N THR A 20 3.65 -2.30 5.48
CA THR A 20 4.30 -0.99 5.33
C THR A 20 5.76 -1.03 5.80
N ALA A 21 6.06 -1.70 6.91
CA ALA A 21 7.44 -1.85 7.38
C ALA A 21 8.31 -2.62 6.38
N VAL A 22 7.76 -3.67 5.77
CA VAL A 22 8.45 -4.42 4.70
C VAL A 22 8.63 -3.54 3.45
N LEU A 23 7.62 -2.77 3.06
CA LEU A 23 7.71 -1.81 1.95
C LEU A 23 8.84 -0.80 2.15
N LEU A 24 8.93 -0.18 3.34
CA LEU A 24 10.01 0.75 3.68
C LEU A 24 11.38 0.08 3.61
N SER A 25 11.48 -1.16 4.13
CA SER A 25 12.73 -1.94 4.08
C SER A 25 13.16 -2.19 2.63
N PHE A 26 12.23 -2.60 1.76
CA PHE A 26 12.49 -2.78 0.33
C PHE A 26 12.87 -1.46 -0.36
N GLY A 27 12.21 -0.35 -0.03
CA GLY A 27 12.56 0.97 -0.59
C GLY A 27 13.98 1.40 -0.21
N ALA A 28 14.38 1.15 1.05
CA ALA A 28 15.74 1.37 1.49
C ALA A 28 16.75 0.46 0.77
N LEU A 29 16.40 -0.81 0.53
CA LEU A 29 17.25 -1.74 -0.22
C LEU A 29 17.41 -1.30 -1.68
N VAL A 30 16.33 -0.93 -2.37
CA VAL A 30 16.38 -0.43 -3.75
C VAL A 30 17.30 0.80 -3.86
N THR A 31 17.26 1.68 -2.87
CA THR A 31 18.16 2.85 -2.81
C THR A 31 19.61 2.45 -2.55
N THR A 32 19.85 1.52 -1.62
CA THR A 32 21.19 1.07 -1.22
C THR A 32 21.91 0.32 -2.36
N TYR A 33 21.17 -0.45 -3.14
CA TYR A 33 21.70 -1.22 -4.27
C TYR A 33 21.59 -0.48 -5.60
N GLU A 34 21.20 0.81 -5.61
CA GLU A 34 20.99 1.62 -6.81
C GLU A 34 20.07 0.96 -7.86
N ALA A 35 19.18 0.07 -7.40
CA ALA A 35 18.31 -0.77 -8.22
C ALA A 35 17.06 -0.03 -8.73
N ALA A 36 16.93 1.28 -8.48
CA ALA A 36 15.72 2.05 -8.80
C ALA A 36 15.43 2.21 -10.30
N MET A 37 16.43 1.95 -11.15
CA MET A 37 16.35 2.05 -12.61
C MET A 37 16.43 0.68 -13.30
N ALA A 38 16.29 -0.42 -12.55
CA ALA A 38 16.37 -1.78 -13.08
C ALA A 38 15.13 -2.16 -13.91
N VAL A 39 14.00 -1.46 -13.78
CA VAL A 39 12.79 -1.61 -14.58
C VAL A 39 12.41 -0.24 -15.16
N PRO A 40 12.78 0.06 -16.42
CA PRO A 40 12.53 1.37 -17.02
C PRO A 40 11.04 1.64 -17.32
N ASP A 41 10.19 0.62 -17.26
CA ASP A 41 8.78 0.68 -17.67
C ASP A 41 7.84 0.81 -16.47
N TRP A 42 6.70 1.49 -16.64
CA TRP A 42 5.55 1.53 -15.71
C TRP A 42 4.26 1.76 -16.50
N PRO A 43 3.10 1.16 -16.17
CA PRO A 43 2.80 0.26 -15.04
C PRO A 43 3.11 -1.22 -15.31
N ALA A 44 3.69 -1.54 -16.46
CA ALA A 44 4.16 -2.88 -16.82
C ALA A 44 5.60 -3.12 -16.31
N THR A 45 6.03 -4.39 -16.25
CA THR A 45 7.44 -4.77 -16.06
C THR A 45 7.86 -5.55 -17.30
N TYR A 46 8.74 -4.98 -18.13
CA TYR A 46 9.20 -5.59 -19.39
C TYR A 46 8.05 -6.08 -20.29
N GLY A 47 7.04 -5.21 -20.49
CA GLY A 47 5.86 -5.51 -21.31
C GLY A 47 4.85 -6.49 -20.70
N HIS A 48 5.11 -7.04 -19.51
CA HIS A 48 4.18 -7.89 -18.78
C HIS A 48 3.39 -7.11 -17.73
N ASN A 49 2.17 -7.57 -17.45
CA ASN A 49 1.37 -7.02 -16.36
C ASN A 49 2.11 -7.23 -15.03
N MET A 50 2.21 -6.18 -14.23
CA MET A 50 2.98 -6.15 -12.96
C MET A 50 2.59 -7.27 -11.99
N PHE A 51 1.35 -7.74 -11.99
CA PHE A 51 0.91 -8.85 -11.13
C PHE A 51 1.15 -10.25 -11.72
N LEU A 52 1.41 -10.34 -13.03
CA LEU A 52 1.53 -11.59 -13.79
C LEU A 52 2.96 -11.78 -14.35
N PHE A 53 3.93 -11.03 -13.83
CA PHE A 53 5.32 -11.19 -14.24
C PHE A 53 5.83 -12.60 -13.90
N PRO A 54 6.61 -13.28 -14.76
CA PRO A 54 6.98 -14.68 -14.57
C PRO A 54 7.79 -14.88 -13.28
N TRP A 55 7.29 -15.71 -12.36
CA TRP A 55 7.91 -15.95 -11.05
C TRP A 55 9.34 -16.47 -11.15
N ALA A 56 9.64 -17.29 -12.15
CA ALA A 56 10.98 -17.80 -12.38
C ALA A 56 11.96 -16.67 -12.76
N GLU A 57 11.54 -15.74 -13.61
CA GLU A 57 12.34 -14.59 -14.02
C GLU A 57 12.46 -13.54 -12.92
N TRP A 58 11.47 -13.46 -12.03
CA TRP A 58 11.53 -12.57 -10.87
C TRP A 58 12.47 -13.09 -9.78
N LEU A 59 12.33 -14.35 -9.36
CA LEU A 59 13.05 -14.91 -8.22
C LEU A 59 14.47 -15.37 -8.57
N TYR A 60 14.68 -15.84 -9.81
CA TYR A 60 16.00 -16.26 -10.30
C TYR A 60 16.65 -15.23 -11.22
N GLY A 61 16.00 -14.08 -11.43
CA GLY A 61 16.55 -12.97 -12.18
C GLY A 61 17.59 -12.15 -11.41
N PRO A 62 18.01 -11.01 -11.98
CA PRO A 62 18.94 -10.10 -11.32
C PRO A 62 18.40 -9.61 -9.97
N TRP A 63 19.29 -9.47 -8.98
CA TRP A 63 18.94 -9.00 -7.65
C TRP A 63 18.22 -7.63 -7.67
N ASP A 64 18.66 -6.74 -8.56
CA ASP A 64 18.10 -5.40 -8.72
C ASP A 64 16.64 -5.44 -9.20
N LEU A 65 16.32 -6.35 -10.13
CA LEU A 65 14.96 -6.60 -10.60
C LEU A 65 14.07 -7.12 -9.46
N PHE A 66 14.60 -8.05 -8.65
CA PHE A 66 13.86 -8.60 -7.52
C PHE A 66 13.46 -7.51 -6.52
N LEU A 67 14.41 -6.64 -6.17
CA LEU A 67 14.19 -5.53 -5.24
C LEU A 67 13.22 -4.49 -5.80
N GLU A 68 13.40 -4.04 -7.05
CA GLU A 68 12.56 -3.00 -7.61
C GLU A 68 11.12 -3.50 -7.86
N HIS A 69 10.97 -4.67 -8.50
CA HIS A 69 9.66 -5.24 -8.76
C HIS A 69 8.94 -5.61 -7.46
N GLY A 70 9.68 -6.14 -6.47
CA GLY A 70 9.16 -6.42 -5.13
C GLY A 70 8.69 -5.16 -4.40
N HIS A 71 9.46 -4.07 -4.46
CA HIS A 71 9.08 -2.78 -3.88
C HIS A 71 7.79 -2.24 -4.51
N ARG A 72 7.66 -2.29 -5.84
CA ARG A 72 6.44 -1.88 -6.56
C ARG A 72 5.23 -2.72 -6.12
N LEU A 73 5.38 -4.05 -6.06
CA LEU A 73 4.30 -4.96 -5.69
C LEU A 73 3.86 -4.75 -4.23
N LEU A 74 4.81 -4.53 -3.32
CA LEU A 74 4.53 -4.18 -1.93
C LEU A 74 3.81 -2.83 -1.81
N GLY A 75 4.11 -1.86 -2.67
CA GLY A 75 3.40 -0.59 -2.74
C GLY A 75 1.93 -0.79 -3.08
N ALA A 76 1.66 -1.56 -4.14
CA ALA A 76 0.29 -1.91 -4.54
C ALA A 76 -0.46 -2.69 -3.44
N ALA A 77 0.19 -3.66 -2.79
CA ALA A 77 -0.38 -4.41 -1.70
C ALA A 77 -0.71 -3.52 -0.49
N THR A 78 0.19 -2.60 -0.13
CA THR A 78 -0.02 -1.64 0.97
C THR A 78 -1.22 -0.75 0.69
N GLY A 79 -1.35 -0.20 -0.53
CA GLY A 79 -2.52 0.59 -0.94
C GLY A 79 -3.83 -0.19 -0.81
N MET A 80 -3.85 -1.43 -1.30
CA MET A 80 -5.03 -2.30 -1.22
C MET A 80 -5.43 -2.62 0.23
N VAL A 81 -4.47 -2.95 1.10
CA VAL A 81 -4.75 -3.19 2.53
C VAL A 81 -5.27 -1.92 3.21
N THR A 82 -4.76 -0.75 2.82
CA THR A 82 -5.24 0.54 3.35
C THR A 82 -6.69 0.80 2.96
N LEU A 83 -7.08 0.54 1.71
CA LEU A 83 -8.48 0.66 1.25
C LEU A 83 -9.41 -0.31 2.00
N VAL A 84 -8.97 -1.55 2.24
CA VAL A 84 -9.73 -2.52 3.04
C VAL A 84 -9.89 -2.03 4.48
N LEU A 85 -8.82 -1.51 5.09
CA LEU A 85 -8.89 -0.96 6.45
C LEU A 85 -9.85 0.23 6.53
N ALA A 86 -9.80 1.13 5.55
CA ALA A 86 -10.74 2.24 5.43
C ALA A 86 -12.18 1.71 5.39
N ALA A 87 -12.50 0.81 4.45
CA ALA A 87 -13.84 0.22 4.32
C ALA A 87 -14.33 -0.46 5.61
N LEU A 88 -13.46 -1.18 6.33
CA LEU A 88 -13.78 -1.77 7.62
C LEU A 88 -14.04 -0.72 8.71
N ALA A 89 -13.27 0.37 8.74
CA ALA A 89 -13.46 1.46 9.68
C ALA A 89 -14.84 2.12 9.51
N TRP A 90 -15.30 2.31 8.27
CA TRP A 90 -16.62 2.83 7.94
C TRP A 90 -17.75 1.94 8.49
N ARG A 91 -17.64 0.62 8.28
CA ARG A 91 -18.68 -0.36 8.66
C ARG A 91 -18.75 -0.64 10.17
N SER A 92 -17.65 -0.44 10.90
CA SER A 92 -17.53 -0.89 12.30
C SER A 92 -17.98 0.14 13.36
N GLY A 93 -18.59 1.27 12.96
CA GLY A 93 -19.00 2.32 13.91
C GLY A 93 -17.81 2.89 14.72
N THR A 94 -16.63 2.98 14.09
CA THR A 94 -15.40 3.44 14.75
C THR A 94 -15.45 4.92 15.11
N ARG A 95 -14.56 5.35 16.01
CA ARG A 95 -14.49 6.74 16.50
C ARG A 95 -14.41 7.74 15.32
N PRO A 96 -15.02 8.94 15.43
CA PRO A 96 -15.02 9.93 14.36
C PRO A 96 -13.64 10.27 13.81
N ALA A 97 -12.60 10.30 14.67
CA ALA A 97 -11.22 10.53 14.26
C ALA A 97 -10.67 9.47 13.29
N VAL A 98 -11.07 8.20 13.47
CA VAL A 98 -10.63 7.09 12.61
C VAL A 98 -11.33 7.15 11.25
N ARG A 99 -12.59 7.62 11.23
CA ARG A 99 -13.32 7.88 9.98
C ARG A 99 -12.69 9.02 9.18
N TRP A 100 -12.34 10.13 9.84
CA TRP A 100 -11.60 11.22 9.22
C TRP A 100 -10.28 10.79 8.60
N LEU A 101 -9.54 9.88 9.25
CA LEU A 101 -8.31 9.33 8.66
C LEU A 101 -8.62 8.43 7.46
N ALA A 102 -9.68 7.64 7.49
CA ALA A 102 -10.11 6.83 6.36
C ALA A 102 -10.59 7.70 5.18
N ASP A 103 -11.33 8.78 5.45
CA ASP A 103 -11.69 9.82 4.49
C ASP A 103 -10.45 10.44 3.86
N ALA A 104 -9.49 10.86 4.68
CA ALA A 104 -8.26 11.50 4.21
C ALA A 104 -7.45 10.57 3.28
N VAL A 105 -7.37 9.28 3.59
CA VAL A 105 -6.72 8.27 2.73
C VAL A 105 -7.43 8.15 1.38
N VAL A 106 -8.76 8.08 1.37
CA VAL A 106 -9.53 7.98 0.13
C VAL A 106 -9.44 9.29 -0.68
N ALA A 107 -9.51 10.43 0.01
CA ALA A 107 -9.38 11.75 -0.59
C ALA A 107 -7.99 12.02 -1.19
N ASP A 108 -6.92 11.53 -0.55
CA ASP A 108 -5.56 11.58 -1.08
C ASP A 108 -5.44 10.78 -2.39
N ALA A 109 -6.14 9.64 -2.47
CA ALA A 109 -6.22 8.85 -3.70
C ALA A 109 -7.01 9.56 -4.83
N ASP A 110 -7.98 10.41 -4.49
CA ASP A 110 -8.81 11.14 -5.46
C ASP A 110 -8.27 12.55 -5.80
N GLY A 111 -7.33 13.12 -5.04
CA GLY A 111 -6.69 14.43 -5.29
C GLY A 111 -7.61 15.67 -5.24
N ASP A 112 -8.93 15.52 -5.27
CA ASP A 112 -9.89 16.60 -5.53
C ASP A 112 -10.54 17.19 -4.26
N LEU A 113 -10.47 16.50 -3.12
CA LEU A 113 -11.22 16.89 -1.92
C LEU A 113 -10.48 17.90 -1.00
N ALA A 114 -9.15 17.84 -0.94
CA ALA A 114 -8.34 18.78 -0.15
C ALA A 114 -8.42 20.22 -0.70
N VAL A 115 -8.52 20.39 -2.03
CA VAL A 115 -8.70 21.69 -2.69
C VAL A 115 -10.10 22.24 -2.46
N ARG A 116 -11.13 21.39 -2.48
CA ARG A 116 -12.53 21.80 -2.33
C ARG A 116 -12.87 22.28 -0.92
N MET A 117 -12.21 21.77 0.11
CA MET A 117 -12.36 22.28 1.48
C MET A 117 -11.53 23.55 1.75
N ALA A 118 -10.39 23.74 1.09
CA ALA A 118 -9.60 24.98 1.21
C ALA A 118 -10.23 26.17 0.46
N MET A 119 -11.03 25.91 -0.58
CA MET A 119 -11.67 26.93 -1.43
C MET A 119 -13.03 27.42 -0.92
N HIS A 120 -13.59 26.85 0.15
CA HIS A 120 -14.90 27.25 0.66
C HIS A 120 -14.91 27.52 2.18
N PRO A 121 -14.20 28.55 2.66
CA PRO A 121 -14.53 29.14 3.95
C PRO A 121 -15.88 29.87 3.81
N GLN A 122 -16.89 29.39 4.53
CA GLN A 122 -18.09 30.17 4.86
C GLN A 122 -18.22 30.15 6.37
#